data_AF-A0A0F9E918-F1
#
_entry.id   AF-A0A0F9E918-F1
#
_cell.length_a   1.000
_cell.length_b   1.000
_cell.length_c   1.000
_cell.angle_alpha   90.00
_cell.angle_beta   90.00
_cell.angle_gamma   90.00
#
_symmetry.space_group_name_H-M   'P 1'
#
loop_
_entity.id
_entity.type
_entity.pdbx_description
1 polymer ?
#
loop_
_entity_poly.entity_id
_entity_poly.type
_entity_poly.pdbx_seq_one_letter_code
_entity_poly.pdbx_strand_id
1 'polypeptide(L)'
;MSFDEIEVTNVNFDEIIERRGTHCAKWDKMEAVYGVPAESGIAMWVADMDFRPPQVVQDALQAQINHGVHGYFGDDSEYLAAIQWWMENRHGWKVDADAIFTTHGLVNGTAMCVDAFTQPGDGVVLFTPVYHAFARVINAAERRVVECPLTNTSGRYEMDFDAYDALMTGDEKMLILCSPHNPGGRVWSREELQGVAAFAKRHDLVLVSDEIHHDLVMPGQKHIPMAHIDGIEDRLVMMTATTKTFNMAGSHVGNVIIAD
;
A
#
# COMPACT_ATOMS: atom_id res chain seq x y z
N MET A 1 2.75 -33.52 10.41
CA MET A 1 3.43 -33.50 9.11
C MET A 1 4.58 -32.52 9.24
N SER A 2 5.80 -32.95 8.98
CA SER A 2 7.01 -32.12 9.07
C SER A 2 7.00 -31.06 7.97
N PHE A 3 7.45 -29.85 8.30
CA PHE A 3 7.50 -28.67 7.43
C PHE A 3 8.52 -28.76 6.27
N ASP A 4 9.10 -29.93 6.03
CA ASP A 4 10.22 -30.13 5.08
C ASP A 4 9.78 -30.56 3.67
N GLU A 5 8.48 -30.62 3.37
CA GLU A 5 7.96 -30.93 2.03
C GLU A 5 6.94 -29.87 1.55
N ILE A 6 7.27 -28.59 1.67
CA ILE A 6 6.66 -27.62 0.76
C ILE A 6 7.34 -27.85 -0.59
N GLU A 7 6.65 -28.55 -1.48
CA GLU A 7 7.00 -28.66 -2.88
C GLU A 7 7.23 -27.23 -3.41
N VAL A 8 8.50 -26.87 -3.62
CA VAL A 8 8.85 -25.61 -4.26
C VAL A 8 8.26 -25.72 -5.66
N THR A 9 7.08 -25.15 -5.86
CA THR A 9 6.54 -24.96 -7.19
C THR A 9 7.60 -24.18 -7.96
N ASN A 10 8.14 -24.81 -8.99
CA ASN A 10 9.28 -24.28 -9.73
C ASN A 10 8.77 -23.10 -10.58
N VAL A 11 8.63 -21.92 -9.98
CA VAL A 11 8.15 -20.71 -10.65
C VAL A 11 9.23 -20.23 -11.60
N ASN A 12 8.91 -20.16 -12.89
CA ASN A 12 9.83 -19.66 -13.91
C ASN A 12 9.67 -18.14 -14.08
N PHE A 13 10.50 -17.36 -13.39
CA PHE A 13 10.56 -15.90 -13.56
C PHE A 13 11.35 -15.47 -14.80
N ASP A 14 12.04 -16.38 -15.49
CA ASP A 14 12.75 -16.10 -16.75
C ASP A 14 11.82 -16.18 -17.98
N GLU A 15 10.58 -16.64 -17.81
CA GLU A 15 9.62 -16.69 -18.90
C GLU A 15 9.21 -15.29 -19.35
N ILE A 16 9.42 -15.01 -20.63
CA ILE A 16 8.98 -13.75 -21.26
C ILE A 16 7.50 -13.89 -21.64
N ILE A 17 6.67 -13.05 -21.03
CA ILE A 17 5.23 -12.98 -21.30
C ILE A 17 4.97 -11.71 -22.12
N GLU A 18 4.48 -11.87 -23.35
CA GLU A 18 4.07 -10.72 -24.16
C GLU A 18 2.81 -10.08 -23.55
N ARG A 19 2.90 -8.78 -23.26
CA ARG A 19 1.82 -8.00 -22.61
C ARG A 19 1.31 -6.85 -23.49
N ARG A 20 1.93 -6.57 -24.64
CA ARG A 20 1.40 -5.61 -25.60
C ARG A 20 0.07 -6.10 -26.18
N GLY A 21 -0.85 -5.17 -26.41
CA GLY A 21 -2.18 -5.47 -26.92
C GLY A 21 -3.08 -6.18 -25.92
N THR A 22 -2.73 -6.19 -24.62
CA THR A 22 -3.53 -6.80 -23.55
C THR A 22 -4.37 -5.78 -22.78
N HIS A 23 -4.40 -4.52 -23.24
CA HIS A 23 -4.96 -3.37 -22.54
C HIS A 23 -4.27 -3.05 -21.21
N CYS A 24 -3.00 -3.45 -21.04
CA CYS A 24 -2.27 -3.17 -19.82
C CYS A 24 -1.69 -1.75 -19.84
N ALA A 25 -1.80 -1.02 -18.72
CA ALA A 25 -1.30 0.35 -18.65
C ALA A 25 0.21 0.41 -18.92
N LYS A 26 0.98 -0.54 -18.38
CA LYS A 26 2.45 -0.55 -18.45
C LYS A 26 2.98 -0.48 -19.88
N TRP A 27 2.49 -1.36 -20.75
CA TRP A 27 2.97 -1.46 -22.13
C TRP A 27 2.13 -0.63 -23.10
N ASP A 28 0.80 -0.64 -22.98
CA ASP A 28 -0.08 -0.07 -24.00
C ASP A 28 -0.37 1.44 -23.83
N LYS A 29 -0.03 2.04 -22.67
CA LYS A 29 -0.18 3.50 -22.46
C LYS A 29 1.11 4.29 -22.50
N MET A 30 2.26 3.62 -22.57
CA MET A 30 3.58 4.27 -22.47
C MET A 30 3.78 5.34 -23.54
N GLU A 31 3.38 5.08 -24.79
CA GLU A 31 3.50 6.04 -25.89
C GLU A 31 2.60 7.27 -25.69
N ALA A 32 1.35 7.05 -25.29
CA ALA A 32 0.40 8.14 -25.04
C ALA A 32 0.81 9.01 -23.83
N VAL A 33 1.43 8.43 -22.81
CA VAL A 33 1.80 9.12 -21.57
C VAL A 33 3.18 9.78 -21.66
N TYR A 34 4.15 9.13 -22.31
CA TYR A 34 5.55 9.55 -22.30
C TYR A 34 6.16 9.77 -23.68
N GLY A 35 5.44 9.48 -24.77
CA GLY A 35 5.96 9.57 -26.14
C GLY A 35 7.01 8.50 -26.49
N VAL A 36 7.19 7.48 -25.64
CA VAL A 36 8.10 6.36 -25.91
C VAL A 36 7.38 5.36 -26.83
N PRO A 37 7.92 5.05 -28.03
CA PRO A 37 7.21 4.23 -29.02
C PRO A 37 6.81 2.85 -28.48
N ALA A 38 5.57 2.41 -28.72
CA ALA A 38 5.07 1.14 -28.19
C ALA A 38 5.81 -0.10 -28.74
N GLU A 39 6.26 -0.04 -30.01
CA GLU A 39 6.93 -1.15 -30.67
C GLU A 39 8.36 -1.39 -30.18
N SER A 40 9.13 -0.33 -29.93
CA SER A 40 10.57 -0.42 -29.61
C SER A 40 10.91 0.00 -28.19
N GLY A 41 9.98 0.61 -27.46
CA GLY A 41 10.18 1.03 -26.08
C GLY A 41 10.16 -0.14 -25.09
N ILE A 42 10.84 0.07 -23.96
CA ILE A 42 10.89 -0.85 -22.82
C ILE A 42 10.19 -0.18 -21.63
N ALA A 43 9.09 -0.77 -21.18
CA ALA A 43 8.28 -0.20 -20.10
C ALA A 43 8.82 -0.59 -18.71
N MET A 44 9.31 0.39 -17.93
CA MET A 44 9.82 0.19 -16.57
C MET A 44 9.30 1.23 -15.56
N TRP A 45 8.06 1.73 -15.75
CA TRP A 45 7.57 2.93 -15.07
C TRP A 45 6.50 2.65 -13.99
N VAL A 46 5.42 1.94 -14.32
CA VAL A 46 4.31 1.65 -13.40
C VAL A 46 4.57 0.37 -12.61
N ALA A 47 4.21 0.39 -11.32
CA ALA A 47 4.46 -0.70 -10.39
C ALA A 47 3.44 -1.85 -10.52
N ASP A 48 3.45 -2.53 -11.66
CA ASP A 48 3.03 -3.92 -11.82
C ASP A 48 4.20 -4.76 -12.37
N MET A 49 4.13 -6.08 -12.21
CA MET A 49 5.18 -7.00 -12.63
C MET A 49 4.85 -7.61 -13.99
N ASP A 50 5.87 -8.07 -14.71
CA ASP A 50 5.70 -8.85 -15.95
C ASP A 50 5.74 -10.36 -15.68
N PHE A 51 5.30 -10.77 -14.48
CA PHE A 51 5.18 -12.16 -14.05
C PHE A 51 3.72 -12.55 -13.89
N ARG A 52 3.39 -13.84 -14.07
CA ARG A 52 2.07 -14.35 -13.67
C ARG A 52 1.92 -14.24 -12.15
N PRO A 53 0.70 -13.98 -11.64
CA PRO A 53 0.37 -14.26 -10.25
C PRO A 53 0.66 -15.73 -9.89
N PRO A 54 0.83 -16.07 -8.60
CA PRO A 54 0.99 -17.47 -8.17
C PRO A 54 -0.11 -18.37 -8.70
N GLN A 55 0.22 -19.64 -9.03
CA GLN A 55 -0.73 -20.57 -9.65
C GLN A 55 -2.03 -20.73 -8.84
N VAL A 56 -1.96 -20.72 -7.52
CA VAL A 56 -3.13 -20.79 -6.61
C VAL A 56 -4.17 -19.69 -6.87
N VAL A 57 -3.74 -18.51 -7.35
CA VAL A 57 -4.65 -17.43 -7.78
C VAL A 57 -5.40 -17.83 -9.03
N GLN A 58 -4.68 -18.35 -10.03
CA GLN A 58 -5.27 -18.78 -11.30
C GLN A 58 -6.26 -19.92 -11.07
N ASP A 59 -5.92 -20.86 -10.20
CA ASP A 59 -6.78 -22.00 -9.86
C ASP A 59 -8.07 -21.53 -9.18
N ALA A 60 -7.98 -20.56 -8.25
CA ALA A 60 -9.15 -19.96 -7.61
C ALA A 60 -10.06 -19.23 -8.61
N LEU A 61 -9.49 -18.47 -9.53
CA LEU A 61 -10.25 -17.80 -10.60
C LEU A 61 -10.91 -18.82 -11.55
N GLN A 62 -10.19 -19.88 -11.91
CA GLN A 62 -10.73 -20.94 -12.77
C GLN A 62 -11.87 -21.70 -12.09
N ALA A 63 -11.79 -21.93 -10.78
CA ALA A 63 -12.87 -22.54 -10.01
C ALA A 63 -14.15 -21.67 -10.04
N GLN A 64 -14.02 -20.34 -9.92
CA GLN A 64 -15.15 -19.41 -10.05
C GLN A 64 -15.76 -19.45 -11.46
N ILE A 65 -14.93 -19.48 -12.51
CA ILE A 65 -15.40 -19.63 -13.89
C ILE A 65 -16.16 -20.95 -14.07
N ASN A 66 -15.64 -22.05 -13.52
CA ASN A 66 -16.26 -23.37 -13.62
C ASN A 66 -17.60 -23.44 -12.87
N HIS A 67 -17.75 -22.68 -11.76
CA HIS A 67 -19.01 -22.58 -11.04
C HIS A 67 -20.11 -21.90 -11.89
N GLY A 68 -19.75 -20.85 -12.64
CA GLY A 68 -20.61 -20.24 -13.66
C GLY A 68 -21.74 -19.34 -13.13
N VAL A 69 -21.81 -19.08 -11.82
CA VAL A 69 -22.78 -18.16 -11.20
C VAL A 69 -22.03 -17.08 -10.42
N HIS A 70 -22.30 -15.82 -10.74
CA HIS A 70 -21.58 -14.65 -10.21
C HIS A 70 -22.55 -13.65 -9.56
N GLY A 71 -23.36 -14.15 -8.61
CA GLY A 71 -24.30 -13.35 -7.84
C GLY A 71 -23.66 -12.56 -6.70
N TYR A 72 -24.49 -11.98 -5.83
CA TYR A 72 -24.02 -11.26 -4.65
C TYR A 72 -23.24 -12.18 -3.69
N PHE A 73 -22.05 -11.74 -3.30
CA PHE A 73 -21.25 -12.36 -2.26
C PHE A 73 -21.81 -11.99 -0.87
N GLY A 74 -21.71 -12.89 0.11
CA GLY A 74 -22.38 -12.69 1.40
C GLY A 74 -21.69 -13.25 2.64
N ASP A 75 -20.72 -14.16 2.52
CA ASP A 75 -19.94 -14.68 3.65
C ASP A 75 -18.46 -14.43 3.38
N ASP A 76 -17.88 -13.46 4.10
CA ASP A 76 -16.48 -13.07 4.01
C ASP A 76 -15.60 -13.68 5.11
N SER A 77 -16.11 -14.61 5.92
CA SER A 77 -15.39 -15.16 7.07
C SER A 77 -14.04 -15.78 6.69
N GLU A 78 -13.97 -16.58 5.62
CA GLU A 78 -12.70 -17.14 5.11
C GLU A 78 -11.74 -16.07 4.59
N TYR A 79 -12.28 -15.01 3.99
CA TYR A 79 -11.50 -13.87 3.50
C TYR A 79 -10.86 -13.10 4.65
N LEU A 80 -11.64 -12.78 5.68
CA LEU A 80 -11.16 -12.11 6.90
C LEU A 80 -10.15 -12.98 7.64
N ALA A 81 -10.41 -14.28 7.78
CA ALA A 81 -9.49 -15.23 8.40
C ALA A 81 -8.14 -15.32 7.66
N ALA A 82 -8.15 -15.25 6.32
CA ALA A 82 -6.92 -15.23 5.52
C ALA A 82 -6.08 -13.97 5.78
N ILE A 83 -6.71 -12.81 5.94
CA ILE A 83 -6.02 -11.56 6.30
C ILE A 83 -5.42 -11.67 7.70
N GLN A 84 -6.21 -12.11 8.69
CA GLN A 84 -5.73 -12.29 10.06
C GLN A 84 -4.53 -13.23 10.11
N TRP A 85 -4.63 -14.38 9.44
CA TRP A 85 -3.55 -15.35 9.36
C TRP A 85 -2.31 -14.74 8.69
N TRP A 86 -2.46 -14.03 7.58
CA TRP A 86 -1.32 -13.41 6.88
C TRP A 86 -0.60 -12.39 7.77
N MET A 87 -1.34 -11.48 8.38
CA MET A 87 -0.76 -10.44 9.24
C MET A 87 -0.06 -11.03 10.47
N GLU A 88 -0.64 -12.05 11.10
CA GLU A 88 -0.02 -12.72 12.25
C GLU A 88 1.25 -13.48 11.83
N ASN A 89 1.20 -14.25 10.74
CA ASN A 89 2.30 -15.15 10.38
C ASN A 89 3.46 -14.42 9.67
N ARG A 90 3.17 -13.37 8.89
CA ARG A 90 4.19 -12.64 8.13
C ARG A 90 4.72 -11.43 8.88
N HIS A 91 3.85 -10.77 9.63
CA HIS A 91 4.12 -9.47 10.25
C HIS A 91 3.98 -9.47 11.77
N GLY A 92 3.63 -10.61 12.37
CA GLY A 92 3.46 -10.74 13.82
C GLY A 92 2.32 -9.89 14.38
N TRP A 93 1.40 -9.42 13.53
CA TRP A 93 0.34 -8.49 13.89
C TRP A 93 -1.01 -9.22 13.95
N LYS A 94 -1.58 -9.29 15.14
CA LYS A 94 -2.91 -9.87 15.35
C LYS A 94 -3.98 -8.82 15.07
N VAL A 95 -4.89 -9.16 14.16
CA VAL A 95 -5.96 -8.27 13.69
C VAL A 95 -7.32 -8.85 14.11
N ASP A 96 -8.24 -8.01 14.57
CA ASP A 96 -9.63 -8.41 14.78
C ASP A 96 -10.39 -8.42 13.45
N ALA A 97 -11.25 -9.40 13.22
CA ALA A 97 -11.99 -9.52 11.97
C ALA A 97 -12.94 -8.32 11.78
N ASP A 98 -13.56 -7.85 12.87
CA ASP A 98 -14.50 -6.72 12.86
C ASP A 98 -13.81 -5.37 12.56
N ALA A 99 -12.48 -5.32 12.68
CA ALA A 99 -11.67 -4.14 12.36
C ALA A 99 -11.33 -4.03 10.86
N ILE A 100 -11.64 -5.04 10.04
CA ILE A 100 -11.23 -5.12 8.64
C ILE A 100 -12.35 -4.63 7.72
N PHE A 101 -12.04 -3.64 6.90
CA PHE A 101 -12.92 -3.12 5.85
C PHE A 101 -12.31 -3.31 4.47
N THR A 102 -13.04 -3.95 3.56
CA THR A 102 -12.59 -4.12 2.17
C THR A 102 -12.79 -2.85 1.37
N THR A 103 -11.81 -2.50 0.55
CA THR A 103 -11.84 -1.34 -0.36
C THR A 103 -11.50 -1.75 -1.78
N HIS A 104 -11.88 -0.91 -2.75
CA HIS A 104 -11.58 -1.15 -4.17
C HIS A 104 -10.17 -0.67 -4.54
N GLY A 105 -9.18 -1.15 -3.78
CA GLY A 105 -7.78 -0.73 -3.83
C GLY A 105 -7.46 0.47 -2.93
N LEU A 106 -6.19 0.60 -2.57
CA LEU A 106 -5.78 1.56 -1.52
C LEU A 106 -5.86 3.03 -1.91
N VAL A 107 -5.90 3.36 -3.21
CA VAL A 107 -6.19 4.74 -3.64
C VAL A 107 -7.63 5.11 -3.31
N ASN A 108 -8.57 4.16 -3.45
CA ASN A 108 -9.95 4.35 -3.00
C ASN A 108 -10.02 4.41 -1.46
N GLY A 109 -9.31 3.51 -0.75
CA GLY A 109 -9.21 3.58 0.71
C GLY A 109 -8.65 4.92 1.21
N THR A 110 -7.60 5.44 0.56
CA THR A 110 -7.03 6.78 0.83
C THR A 110 -8.08 7.87 0.65
N ALA A 111 -8.84 7.84 -0.45
CA ALA A 111 -9.88 8.85 -0.71
C ALA A 111 -10.98 8.82 0.37
N MET A 112 -11.40 7.63 0.78
CA MET A 112 -12.36 7.47 1.88
C MET A 112 -11.81 8.02 3.20
N CYS A 113 -10.53 7.80 3.50
CA CYS A 113 -9.91 8.37 4.70
C CYS A 113 -9.85 9.91 4.65
N VAL A 114 -9.44 10.48 3.51
CA VAL A 114 -9.44 11.94 3.32
C VAL A 114 -10.84 12.50 3.57
N ASP A 115 -11.87 11.92 2.97
CA ASP A 115 -13.24 12.42 3.13
C ASP A 115 -13.81 12.20 4.54
N ALA A 116 -13.48 11.08 5.20
CA ALA A 116 -13.98 10.76 6.53
C ALA A 116 -13.35 11.62 7.64
N PHE A 117 -12.04 11.89 7.54
CA PHE A 117 -11.26 12.47 8.64
C PHE A 117 -10.90 13.95 8.44
N THR A 118 -11.27 14.56 7.31
CA THR A 118 -10.93 15.96 7.01
C THR A 118 -12.10 16.71 6.36
N GLN A 119 -12.01 18.03 6.28
CA GLN A 119 -12.93 18.93 5.59
C GLN A 119 -12.23 19.64 4.42
N PRO A 120 -12.97 20.16 3.41
CA PRO A 120 -12.39 20.99 2.36
C PRO A 120 -11.55 22.13 2.95
N GLY A 121 -10.33 22.31 2.42
CA GLY A 121 -9.35 23.29 2.90
C GLY A 121 -8.35 22.76 3.94
N ASP A 122 -8.66 21.68 4.66
CA ASP A 122 -7.76 21.10 5.67
C ASP A 122 -6.45 20.61 5.04
N GLY A 123 -5.38 20.62 5.84
CA GLY A 123 -4.07 20.10 5.46
C GLY A 123 -3.96 18.58 5.63
N VAL A 124 -3.40 17.91 4.62
CA VAL A 124 -2.98 16.50 4.67
C VAL A 124 -1.48 16.41 4.44
N VAL A 125 -0.77 15.91 5.44
CA VAL A 125 0.69 15.82 5.46
C VAL A 125 1.17 14.63 4.64
N LEU A 126 2.20 14.86 3.82
CA LEU A 126 2.92 13.83 3.06
C LEU A 126 4.43 13.97 3.27
N PHE A 127 5.13 12.85 3.52
CA PHE A 127 6.59 12.84 3.51
C PHE A 127 7.13 12.72 2.07
N THR A 128 7.59 13.80 1.46
CA THR A 128 7.89 13.86 0.02
C THR A 128 9.38 13.62 -0.31
N PRO A 129 9.75 13.11 -1.49
CA PRO A 129 8.87 12.64 -2.57
C PRO A 129 8.14 11.35 -2.18
N VAL A 130 6.88 11.22 -2.60
CA VAL A 130 6.03 10.05 -2.34
C VAL A 130 5.13 9.75 -3.53
N TYR A 131 4.47 8.59 -3.53
CA TYR A 131 3.53 8.14 -4.54
C TYR A 131 2.51 9.22 -4.91
N HIS A 132 2.60 9.69 -6.15
CA HIS A 132 1.86 10.85 -6.67
C HIS A 132 0.33 10.76 -6.58
N ALA A 133 -0.24 9.55 -6.45
CA ALA A 133 -1.69 9.40 -6.34
C ALA A 133 -2.24 9.99 -5.04
N PHE A 134 -1.46 10.03 -3.95
CA PHE A 134 -1.89 10.67 -2.70
C PHE A 134 -2.22 12.14 -2.92
N ALA A 135 -1.30 12.91 -3.50
CA ALA A 135 -1.53 14.32 -3.82
C ALA A 135 -2.73 14.51 -4.76
N ARG A 136 -2.91 13.63 -5.75
CA ARG A 136 -4.06 13.68 -6.66
C ARG A 136 -5.39 13.50 -5.92
N VAL A 137 -5.47 12.53 -5.00
CA VAL A 137 -6.67 12.26 -4.21
C VAL A 137 -6.98 13.42 -3.27
N ILE A 138 -5.97 13.91 -2.53
CA ILE A 138 -6.11 15.06 -1.62
C ILE A 138 -6.64 16.29 -2.35
N ASN A 139 -6.02 16.64 -3.49
CA ASN A 139 -6.43 17.80 -4.28
C ASN A 139 -7.83 17.63 -4.91
N ALA A 140 -8.17 16.42 -5.38
CA ALA A 140 -9.49 16.13 -5.95
C ALA A 140 -10.60 16.27 -4.91
N ALA A 141 -10.27 16.06 -3.63
CA ALA A 141 -11.15 16.28 -2.49
C ALA A 141 -11.13 17.73 -1.99
N GLU A 142 -10.49 18.69 -2.67
CA GLU A 142 -10.38 20.10 -2.25
C GLU A 142 -9.66 20.29 -0.89
N ARG A 143 -8.77 19.35 -0.52
CA ARG A 143 -7.84 19.50 0.62
C ARG A 143 -6.48 19.96 0.12
N ARG A 144 -5.63 20.43 1.05
CA ARG A 144 -4.28 20.90 0.71
C ARG A 144 -3.24 19.84 1.04
N VAL A 145 -2.31 19.62 0.12
CA VAL A 145 -1.10 18.83 0.42
C VAL A 145 -0.15 19.69 1.24
N VAL A 146 0.27 19.19 2.40
CA VAL A 146 1.34 19.78 3.22
C VAL A 146 2.57 18.88 3.09
N GLU A 147 3.53 19.33 2.30
CA GLU A 147 4.73 18.56 2.02
C GLU A 147 5.75 18.68 3.16
N CYS A 148 6.22 17.54 3.65
CA CYS A 148 7.31 17.41 4.61
C CYS A 148 8.47 16.69 3.90
N PRO A 149 9.41 17.42 3.28
CA PRO A 149 10.43 16.80 2.42
C PRO A 149 11.39 15.92 3.21
N LEU A 150 11.61 14.69 2.74
CA LEU A 150 12.65 13.80 3.22
C LEU A 150 14.03 14.30 2.79
N THR A 151 14.97 14.28 3.72
CA THR A 151 16.36 14.62 3.45
C THR A 151 17.08 13.42 2.85
N ASN A 152 17.81 13.59 1.75
CA ASN A 152 18.64 12.52 1.19
C ASN A 152 20.07 12.60 1.76
N THR A 153 20.35 11.74 2.73
CA THR A 153 21.67 11.60 3.36
C THR A 153 22.40 10.43 2.70
N SER A 154 23.34 10.72 1.80
CA SER A 154 24.19 9.70 1.14
C SER A 154 23.42 8.58 0.43
N GLY A 155 22.30 8.91 -0.22
CA GLY A 155 21.46 7.95 -0.94
C GLY A 155 20.35 7.31 -0.09
N ARG A 156 20.26 7.67 1.20
CA ARG A 156 19.20 7.22 2.11
C ARG A 156 18.30 8.41 2.45
N TYR A 157 16.99 8.27 2.21
CA TYR A 157 16.02 9.27 2.66
C TYR A 157 15.83 9.22 4.17
N GLU A 158 15.69 10.35 4.84
CA GLU A 158 15.54 10.49 6.30
C GLU A 158 14.44 11.51 6.62
N MET A 159 13.70 11.27 7.71
CA MET A 159 12.69 12.20 8.21
C MET A 159 13.34 13.27 9.09
N ASP A 160 12.88 14.51 8.98
CA ASP A 160 13.32 15.65 9.79
C ASP A 160 12.14 16.28 10.54
N PHE A 161 11.78 15.67 11.67
CA PHE A 161 10.61 16.09 12.45
C PHE A 161 10.74 17.51 13.02
N ASP A 162 11.96 17.98 13.31
CA ASP A 162 12.18 19.35 13.79
C ASP A 162 11.87 20.36 12.67
N ALA A 163 12.30 20.07 11.44
CA ALA A 163 11.92 20.89 10.28
C ALA A 163 10.41 20.83 10.01
N TYR A 164 9.80 19.65 10.14
CA TYR A 164 8.36 19.47 9.88
C TYR A 164 7.49 20.19 10.90
N ASP A 165 7.91 20.24 12.17
CA ASP A 165 7.20 20.99 13.21
C ASP A 165 7.08 22.48 12.87
N ALA A 166 8.09 23.07 12.22
CA ALA A 166 8.05 24.46 11.78
C ALA A 166 7.09 24.72 10.60
N LEU A 167 6.64 23.66 9.91
CA LEU A 167 5.71 23.75 8.78
C LEU A 167 4.24 23.66 9.23
N MET A 168 3.97 23.09 10.40
CA MET A 168 2.61 22.88 10.88
C MET A 168 1.98 24.19 11.32
N THR A 169 0.76 24.46 10.85
CA THR A 169 0.00 25.66 11.21
C THR A 169 -1.17 25.38 12.15
N GLY A 170 -1.52 24.09 12.32
CA GLY A 170 -2.62 23.60 13.14
C GLY A 170 -3.91 23.34 12.35
N ASP A 171 -3.92 23.65 11.05
CA ASP A 171 -5.01 23.34 10.14
C ASP A 171 -4.86 21.97 9.45
N GLU A 172 -3.75 21.28 9.70
CA GLU A 172 -3.54 19.90 9.31
C GLU A 172 -4.40 18.96 10.16
N LYS A 173 -4.92 17.89 9.55
CA LYS A 173 -5.79 16.90 10.22
C LYS A 173 -5.37 15.46 10.01
N MET A 174 -4.58 15.19 8.98
CA MET A 174 -4.21 13.84 8.61
C MET A 174 -2.78 13.77 8.11
N LEU A 175 -2.10 12.66 8.38
CA LEU A 175 -0.81 12.27 7.81
C LEU A 175 -0.98 10.96 7.06
N ILE A 176 -0.48 10.89 5.83
CA ILE A 176 -0.36 9.63 5.09
C ILE A 176 1.10 9.19 5.09
N LEU A 177 1.38 8.11 5.81
CA LEU A 177 2.68 7.43 5.82
C LEU A 177 2.71 6.38 4.71
N CYS A 178 3.80 6.32 3.95
CA CYS A 178 4.08 5.23 3.02
C CYS A 178 5.17 4.33 3.62
N SER A 179 4.84 3.07 3.91
CA SER A 179 5.72 2.17 4.67
C SER A 179 5.61 0.71 4.19
N PRO A 180 6.54 0.18 3.38
CA PRO A 180 7.75 0.81 2.86
C PRO A 180 7.50 2.01 1.93
N HIS A 181 8.43 2.97 1.95
CA HIS A 181 8.30 4.25 1.25
C HIS A 181 8.49 4.11 -0.27
N ASN A 182 7.52 4.63 -1.03
CA ASN A 182 7.58 4.70 -2.49
C ASN A 182 7.54 6.17 -2.94
N PRO A 183 8.56 6.68 -3.66
CA PRO A 183 9.78 5.99 -4.11
C PRO A 183 10.87 5.94 -3.05
N GLY A 184 11.96 5.20 -3.31
CA GLY A 184 13.14 5.16 -2.44
C GLY A 184 13.31 3.86 -1.64
N GLY A 185 12.23 3.08 -1.48
CA GLY A 185 12.29 1.73 -0.90
C GLY A 185 12.69 1.71 0.56
N ARG A 186 12.46 2.80 1.30
CA ARG A 186 12.78 2.84 2.73
C ARG A 186 11.87 1.89 3.48
N VAL A 187 12.48 0.90 4.14
CA VAL A 187 11.87 0.22 5.28
C VAL A 187 12.25 1.03 6.51
N TRP A 188 11.26 1.52 7.25
CA TRP A 188 11.46 2.40 8.39
C TRP A 188 11.84 1.58 9.64
N SER A 189 12.81 2.06 10.41
CA SER A 189 13.15 1.45 11.70
C SER A 189 12.06 1.71 12.74
N ARG A 190 12.09 0.97 13.85
CA ARG A 190 11.17 1.20 14.97
C ARG A 190 11.27 2.63 15.50
N GLU A 191 12.48 3.16 15.61
CA GLU A 191 12.76 4.52 16.10
C GLU A 191 12.19 5.57 15.16
N GLU A 192 12.33 5.36 13.84
CA GLU A 192 11.75 6.25 12.82
C GLU A 192 10.21 6.25 12.92
N LEU A 193 9.58 5.07 13.04
CA LEU A 193 8.13 4.94 13.19
C LEU A 193 7.62 5.53 14.53
N GLN A 194 8.38 5.39 15.62
CA GLN A 194 8.07 6.08 16.88
C GLN A 194 8.09 7.60 16.72
N GLY A 195 9.01 8.13 15.92
CA GLY A 195 9.03 9.53 15.52
C GLY A 195 7.76 9.95 14.77
N VAL A 196 7.29 9.11 13.84
CA VAL A 196 6.03 9.33 13.11
C VAL A 196 4.83 9.37 14.06
N ALA A 197 4.72 8.39 14.97
CA ALA A 197 3.65 8.37 15.98
C ALA A 197 3.69 9.62 16.88
N ALA A 198 4.88 10.02 17.33
CA ALA A 198 5.04 11.20 18.17
C ALA A 198 4.66 12.49 17.43
N PHE A 199 5.03 12.60 16.15
CA PHE A 199 4.66 13.72 15.28
C PHE A 199 3.14 13.78 15.07
N ALA A 200 2.51 12.66 14.71
CA ALA A 200 1.05 12.59 14.52
C ALA A 200 0.29 12.98 15.79
N LYS A 201 0.71 12.51 16.97
CA LYS A 201 0.09 12.87 18.25
C LYS A 201 0.25 14.35 18.58
N ARG A 202 1.47 14.89 18.41
CA ARG A 202 1.79 16.27 18.78
C ARG A 202 0.97 17.29 18.00
N HIS A 203 0.62 16.96 16.75
CA HIS A 203 -0.18 17.81 15.86
C HIS A 203 -1.63 17.35 15.69
N ASP A 204 -2.08 16.42 16.52
CA ASP A 204 -3.43 15.86 16.51
C ASP A 204 -3.90 15.35 15.13
N LEU A 205 -3.04 14.59 14.45
CA LEU A 205 -3.29 14.07 13.10
C LEU A 205 -3.80 12.63 13.16
N VAL A 206 -4.82 12.31 12.36
CA VAL A 206 -5.12 10.92 11.99
C VAL A 206 -3.97 10.39 11.14
N LEU A 207 -3.46 9.21 11.46
CA LEU A 207 -2.36 8.56 10.74
C LEU A 207 -2.91 7.45 9.85
N VAL A 208 -2.80 7.64 8.53
CA VAL A 208 -3.06 6.60 7.54
C VAL A 208 -1.74 5.98 7.12
N SER A 209 -1.50 4.71 7.47
CA SER A 209 -0.30 3.96 7.05
C SER A 209 -0.61 3.12 5.81
N ASP A 210 -0.14 3.55 4.64
CA ASP A 210 -0.14 2.73 3.42
C ASP A 210 1.04 1.75 3.45
N GLU A 211 0.71 0.48 3.69
CA GLU A 211 1.66 -0.62 3.78
C GLU A 211 1.58 -1.62 2.63
N ILE A 212 1.14 -1.18 1.45
CA ILE A 212 0.98 -2.05 0.27
C ILE A 212 2.27 -2.78 -0.15
N HIS A 213 3.44 -2.26 0.22
CA HIS A 213 4.74 -2.83 -0.12
C HIS A 213 5.32 -3.74 0.97
N HIS A 214 4.60 -3.98 2.08
CA HIS A 214 5.15 -4.60 3.28
C HIS A 214 5.71 -6.02 3.12
N ASP A 215 5.25 -6.78 2.12
CA ASP A 215 5.72 -8.14 1.87
C ASP A 215 6.99 -8.18 1.02
N LEU A 216 7.30 -7.08 0.32
CA LEU A 216 8.37 -6.98 -0.67
C LEU A 216 9.58 -6.27 -0.08
N VAL A 217 10.17 -6.86 0.96
CA VAL A 217 11.39 -6.36 1.62
C VAL A 217 12.64 -7.14 1.17
N MET A 218 13.76 -6.42 1.04
CA MET A 218 15.04 -7.02 0.64
C MET A 218 15.65 -7.86 1.78
N PRO A 219 16.54 -8.83 1.48
CA PRO A 219 17.23 -9.61 2.51
C PRO A 219 17.90 -8.74 3.57
N GLY A 220 17.71 -9.09 4.84
CA GLY A 220 18.24 -8.35 5.99
C GLY A 220 17.38 -7.16 6.43
N GLN A 221 16.31 -6.83 5.70
CA GLN A 221 15.30 -5.86 6.14
C GLN A 221 14.09 -6.58 6.72
N LYS A 222 13.40 -5.93 7.66
CA LYS A 222 12.15 -6.42 8.25
C LYS A 222 11.17 -5.26 8.33
N HIS A 223 10.01 -5.44 7.70
CA HIS A 223 8.90 -4.50 7.86
C HIS A 223 8.37 -4.53 9.30
N ILE A 224 8.00 -3.36 9.82
CA ILE A 224 7.34 -3.22 11.11
C ILE A 224 6.01 -2.51 10.82
N PRO A 225 4.87 -3.22 10.91
CA PRO A 225 3.56 -2.58 10.87
C PRO A 225 3.48 -1.41 11.86
N MET A 226 2.91 -0.30 11.42
CA MET A 226 2.70 0.86 12.28
C MET A 226 1.86 0.53 13.53
N ALA A 227 1.00 -0.49 13.44
CA ALA A 227 0.23 -1.04 14.57
C ALA A 227 1.08 -1.64 15.70
N HIS A 228 2.39 -1.88 15.49
CA HIS A 228 3.33 -2.31 16.55
C HIS A 228 4.01 -1.15 17.28
N ILE A 229 3.58 0.09 17.03
CA ILE A 229 4.11 1.29 17.66
C ILE A 229 3.10 1.80 18.67
N ASP A 230 3.49 1.76 19.94
CA ASP A 230 2.55 1.97 21.04
C ASP A 230 1.91 3.37 21.06
N GLY A 231 0.62 3.36 21.40
CA GLY A 231 -0.17 4.52 21.77
C GLY A 231 -0.72 5.30 20.59
N ILE A 232 -0.56 4.85 19.35
CA ILE A 232 -1.12 5.49 18.16
C ILE A 232 -2.47 4.89 17.74
N GLU A 233 -2.91 3.84 18.44
CA GLU A 233 -4.05 3.00 18.06
C GLU A 233 -5.36 3.80 17.97
N ASP A 234 -5.49 4.87 18.76
CA ASP A 234 -6.66 5.79 18.81
C ASP A 234 -6.82 6.68 17.57
N ARG A 235 -5.89 6.62 16.62
CA ARG A 235 -5.86 7.47 15.43
C ARG A 235 -5.20 6.81 14.22
N LEU A 236 -5.02 5.50 14.26
CA LEU A 236 -4.29 4.76 13.25
C LEU A 236 -5.26 4.03 12.31
N VAL A 237 -5.12 4.33 11.03
CA VAL A 237 -5.75 3.61 9.94
C VAL A 237 -4.66 2.85 9.18
N MET A 238 -4.72 1.53 9.18
CA MET A 238 -3.78 0.68 8.46
C MET A 238 -4.33 0.33 7.08
N MET A 239 -3.54 0.44 6.03
CA MET A 239 -3.94 0.03 4.68
C MET A 239 -3.00 -1.03 4.13
N THR A 240 -3.55 -2.15 3.69
CA THR A 240 -2.76 -3.28 3.15
C THR A 240 -3.46 -3.87 1.92
N ALA A 241 -2.70 -4.45 0.99
CA ALA A 241 -3.29 -5.17 -0.11
C ALA A 241 -2.36 -6.25 -0.66
N THR A 242 -2.96 -7.28 -1.25
CA THR A 242 -2.27 -8.38 -1.91
C THR A 242 -1.73 -8.01 -3.30
N THR A 243 -2.17 -6.86 -3.84
CA THR A 243 -2.05 -6.53 -5.26
C THR A 243 -0.62 -6.28 -5.73
N LYS A 244 0.24 -5.73 -4.87
CA LYS A 244 1.67 -5.56 -5.17
C LYS A 244 2.42 -6.86 -4.96
N THR A 245 2.20 -7.54 -3.83
CA THR A 245 2.86 -8.80 -3.48
C THR A 245 2.68 -9.87 -4.54
N PHE A 246 1.47 -10.03 -5.08
CA PHE A 246 1.12 -11.13 -5.98
C PHE A 246 0.82 -10.69 -7.42
N ASN A 247 1.16 -9.44 -7.78
CA ASN A 247 0.92 -8.87 -9.10
C ASN A 247 -0.54 -8.95 -9.58
N MET A 248 -1.48 -8.57 -8.71
CA MET A 248 -2.93 -8.66 -8.97
C MET A 248 -3.62 -7.29 -8.96
N ALA A 249 -2.92 -6.22 -9.35
CA ALA A 249 -3.48 -4.86 -9.32
C ALA A 249 -4.82 -4.71 -10.09
N GLY A 250 -5.03 -5.51 -11.15
CA GLY A 250 -6.29 -5.53 -11.89
C GLY A 250 -7.49 -6.12 -11.13
N SER A 251 -7.29 -6.72 -9.95
CA SER A 251 -8.38 -7.22 -9.09
C SER A 251 -9.04 -6.13 -8.26
N HIS A 252 -8.38 -4.97 -8.10
CA HIS A 252 -8.86 -3.87 -7.26
C HIS A 252 -9.18 -4.27 -5.81
N VAL A 253 -8.44 -5.21 -5.22
CA VAL A 253 -8.63 -5.61 -3.81
C VAL A 253 -7.67 -4.84 -2.90
N GLY A 254 -8.18 -4.34 -1.77
CA GLY A 254 -7.40 -3.78 -0.69
C GLY A 254 -8.18 -3.75 0.62
N ASN A 255 -7.48 -3.55 1.73
CA ASN A 255 -8.05 -3.53 3.07
C ASN A 255 -7.66 -2.25 3.79
N VAL A 256 -8.61 -1.72 4.54
CA VAL A 256 -8.41 -0.73 5.58
C VAL A 256 -8.69 -1.43 6.91
N ILE A 257 -7.80 -1.29 7.88
CA ILE A 257 -7.92 -1.94 9.19
C ILE A 257 -7.86 -0.84 10.25
N ILE A 258 -8.92 -0.73 11.04
CA ILE A 258 -9.11 0.34 12.03
C ILE A 258 -9.49 -0.32 13.35
N ALA A 259 -8.66 -0.15 14.37
CA ALA A 259 -8.82 -0.84 15.64
C ALA A 259 -9.74 -0.12 16.65
N ASP A 260 -10.08 1.14 16.37
CA ASP A 260 -10.90 2.00 17.23
C ASP A 260 -12.42 1.81 17.01
#